data_AF-A0A533WVS9-F1
#
_entry.id   AF-A0A533WVS9-F1
#
_cell.length_a   1.000
_cell.length_b   1.000
_cell.length_c   1.000
_cell.angle_alpha   90.00
_cell.angle_beta   90.00
_cell.angle_gamma   90.00
#
_symmetry.space_group_name_H-M   'P 1'
#
loop_
_entity.id
_entity.type
_entity.pdbx_description
1 polymer ?
#
loop_
_entity_poly.entity_id
_entity_poly.type
_entity_poly.pdbx_seq_one_letter_code
_entity_poly.pdbx_strand_id
1 'polypeptide(L)'
;MRQEKANQSSSNFSGNSLIILYDNIRWEEKTLYEAAKKKGINVENVDCKNLVVDLNDKKSNYKGQVVLQRSVSYFKNIHSTAALEGLGARVINSLHSAILCGNKMYAHMELEKAGVRTPKAVVAFSEKSAMSALDEFGYPAVIKPTVGSWGRLIALLRDKEAARAV
;
A
#
# COMPACT_ATOMS: atom_id res chain seq x y z
N MET A 1 7.11 -8.79 43.15
CA MET A 1 7.37 -7.78 42.09
C MET A 1 6.43 -8.06 40.93
N ARG A 2 5.43 -7.19 40.75
CA ARG A 2 4.44 -7.26 39.66
C ARG A 2 5.13 -6.82 38.36
N GLN A 3 5.13 -7.66 37.33
CA GLN A 3 5.37 -7.19 35.97
C GLN A 3 4.04 -6.87 35.32
N GLU A 4 4.01 -5.67 34.75
CA GLU A 4 2.87 -4.95 34.24
C GLU A 4 2.22 -5.70 33.08
N LYS A 5 0.89 -5.80 33.14
CA LYS A 5 0.07 -6.18 32.01
C LYS A 5 0.33 -5.15 30.92
N ALA A 6 0.88 -5.61 29.79
CA ALA A 6 0.83 -4.87 28.54
C ALA A 6 -0.62 -4.43 28.34
N ASN A 7 -0.84 -3.11 28.31
CA ASN A 7 -2.12 -2.51 28.01
C ASN A 7 -2.60 -3.08 26.67
N GLN A 8 -3.55 -4.02 26.73
CA GLN A 8 -4.41 -4.33 25.60
C GLN A 8 -5.12 -3.02 25.27
N SER A 9 -4.75 -2.37 24.17
CA SER A 9 -5.58 -1.33 23.57
C SER A 9 -6.79 -2.02 22.96
N SER A 10 -7.68 -2.55 23.81
CA SER A 10 -9.01 -2.96 23.42
C SER A 10 -9.83 -1.68 23.23
N SER A 11 -9.64 -1.00 22.10
CA SER A 11 -10.66 -0.07 21.64
C SER A 11 -11.91 -0.91 21.38
N ASN A 12 -12.86 -0.81 22.30
CA ASN A 12 -14.20 -1.32 22.11
C ASN A 12 -14.87 -0.39 21.10
N PHE A 13 -14.75 -0.72 19.82
CA PHE A 13 -15.44 0.01 18.75
C PHE A 13 -16.95 -0.11 18.98
N SER A 14 -17.61 0.98 19.37
CA SER A 14 -19.07 1.06 19.35
C SER A 14 -19.55 0.98 17.89
N GLY A 15 -20.74 0.42 17.65
CA GLY A 15 -21.19 -0.07 16.33
C GLY A 15 -20.89 0.81 15.10
N ASN A 16 -20.71 0.16 13.94
CA ASN A 16 -20.44 0.72 12.61
C ASN A 16 -19.66 2.06 12.61
N SER A 17 -18.43 2.04 13.11
CA SER A 17 -17.51 3.18 13.07
C SER A 17 -16.62 3.13 11.82
N LEU A 18 -16.24 4.30 11.29
CA LEU A 18 -15.20 4.40 10.26
C LEU A 18 -13.85 4.53 10.97
N ILE A 19 -12.94 3.59 10.73
CA ILE A 19 -11.58 3.64 11.24
C ILE A 19 -10.69 4.28 10.17
N ILE A 20 -10.04 5.40 10.46
CA ILE A 20 -8.99 5.97 9.60
C ILE A 20 -7.64 5.48 10.14
N LEU A 21 -6.99 4.58 9.40
CA LEU A 21 -5.70 4.00 9.76
C LEU A 21 -4.56 4.74 9.06
N TYR A 22 -3.68 5.40 9.80
CA TYR A 22 -2.60 6.23 9.25
C TYR A 22 -1.26 5.97 9.95
N ASP A 23 -0.15 6.41 9.38
CA ASP A 23 1.16 6.43 10.07
C ASP A 23 1.77 7.84 10.18
N ASN A 24 1.31 8.76 9.32
CA ASN A 24 1.62 10.18 9.32
C ASN A 24 0.33 10.95 9.01
N ILE A 25 0.10 12.05 9.74
CA ILE A 25 -1.06 12.90 9.52
C ILE A 25 -0.69 14.00 8.53
N ARG A 26 -1.20 13.91 7.31
CA ARG A 26 -1.09 14.98 6.30
C ARG A 26 -2.39 15.75 6.20
N TRP A 27 -2.46 16.66 5.25
CA TRP A 27 -3.68 17.40 4.96
C TRP A 27 -4.83 16.46 4.56
N GLU A 28 -4.54 15.42 3.79
CA GLU A 28 -5.53 14.44 3.32
C GLU A 28 -6.24 13.74 4.49
N GLU A 29 -5.49 13.25 5.48
CA GLU A 29 -6.07 12.59 6.65
C GLU A 29 -6.96 13.55 7.45
N LYS A 30 -6.53 14.80 7.64
CA LYS A 30 -7.33 15.85 8.29
C LYS A 30 -8.64 16.10 7.53
N THR A 31 -8.57 16.27 6.22
CA THR A 31 -9.77 16.53 5.40
C THR A 31 -10.74 15.36 5.36
N LEU A 32 -10.25 14.12 5.36
CA LEU A 32 -11.10 12.92 5.44
C LEU A 32 -11.84 12.85 6.78
N TYR A 33 -11.14 13.12 7.88
CA TYR A 33 -11.74 13.20 9.21
C TYR A 33 -12.84 14.27 9.27
N GLU A 34 -12.55 15.49 8.80
CA GLU A 34 -13.54 16.58 8.78
C GLU A 34 -14.74 16.27 7.88
N ALA A 35 -14.52 15.65 6.71
CA ALA A 35 -15.60 15.25 5.82
C ALA A 35 -16.50 14.20 6.45
N ALA A 36 -15.93 13.23 7.17
CA ALA A 36 -16.70 12.20 7.87
C ALA A 36 -17.48 12.79 9.06
N LYS A 37 -16.90 13.71 9.85
CA LYS A 37 -17.62 14.45 10.90
C LYS A 37 -18.80 15.25 10.35
N LYS A 38 -18.61 15.98 9.25
CA LYS A 38 -19.69 16.75 8.58
C LYS A 38 -20.85 15.87 8.13
N LYS A 39 -20.59 14.58 7.87
CA LYS A 39 -21.60 13.57 7.52
C LYS A 39 -22.21 12.86 8.73
N GLY A 40 -21.84 13.25 9.95
CA GLY A 40 -22.31 12.61 11.19
C GLY A 40 -21.78 11.18 11.39
N ILE A 41 -20.70 10.81 10.71
CA ILE A 41 -20.08 9.47 10.83
C ILE A 41 -19.22 9.45 12.09
N ASN A 42 -19.36 8.40 12.92
CA ASN A 42 -18.44 8.16 14.02
C ASN A 42 -17.08 7.70 13.46
N VAL A 43 -16.01 8.45 13.77
CA VAL A 43 -14.66 8.20 13.23
C VAL A 43 -13.69 7.91 14.35
N GLU A 44 -13.00 6.78 14.23
CA GLU A 44 -11.84 6.46 15.06
C GLU A 44 -10.56 6.63 14.24
N ASN A 45 -9.59 7.38 14.78
CA ASN A 45 -8.29 7.57 14.16
C ASN A 45 -7.30 6.62 14.83
N VAL A 46 -6.69 5.72 14.05
CA VAL A 46 -5.73 4.73 14.56
C VAL A 46 -4.36 4.98 13.93
N ASP A 47 -3.36 5.21 14.77
CA ASP A 47 -1.97 5.28 14.34
C ASP A 47 -1.39 3.86 14.19
N CYS A 48 -1.10 3.48 12.95
CA CYS A 48 -0.50 2.20 12.57
C CYS A 48 0.84 1.93 13.25
N LYS A 49 1.57 2.95 13.72
CA LYS A 49 2.82 2.77 14.49
C LYS A 49 2.59 2.17 15.87
N ASN A 50 1.41 2.38 16.44
CA ASN A 50 1.02 1.90 17.76
C ASN A 50 0.04 0.71 17.67
N LEU A 51 -0.34 0.32 16.45
CA LEU A 51 -1.26 -0.78 16.20
C LEU A 51 -0.58 -2.12 16.51
N VAL A 52 -1.13 -2.83 17.48
CA VAL A 52 -0.79 -4.23 17.78
C VAL A 52 -2.00 -5.08 17.41
N VAL A 53 -1.79 -6.11 16.59
CA VAL A 53 -2.84 -7.01 16.12
C VAL A 53 -2.48 -8.43 16.52
N ASP A 54 -3.34 -9.08 17.31
CA ASP A 54 -3.28 -10.52 17.50
C ASP A 54 -3.96 -11.21 16.31
N LEU A 55 -3.16 -11.83 15.45
CA LEU A 55 -3.63 -12.51 14.25
C LEU A 55 -4.49 -13.75 14.56
N ASN A 56 -4.47 -14.24 15.80
CA ASN A 56 -5.24 -15.41 16.22
C ASN A 56 -6.53 -15.04 16.96
N ASP A 57 -6.86 -13.75 17.08
CA ASP A 57 -8.05 -13.28 17.77
C ASP A 57 -9.33 -13.59 16.97
N LYS A 58 -9.95 -14.72 17.29
CA LYS A 58 -11.22 -15.16 16.69
C LYS A 58 -12.40 -14.25 17.02
N LYS A 59 -12.28 -13.37 18.01
CA LYS A 59 -13.30 -12.39 18.44
C LYS A 59 -12.83 -10.96 18.20
N SER A 60 -12.03 -10.74 17.16
CA SER A 60 -11.49 -9.43 16.84
C SER A 60 -12.56 -8.34 16.78
N ASN A 61 -12.30 -7.25 17.48
CA ASN A 61 -13.15 -6.05 17.45
C ASN A 61 -13.14 -5.36 16.07
N TYR A 62 -12.24 -5.75 15.16
CA TYR A 62 -12.21 -5.25 13.78
C TYR A 62 -13.23 -5.93 12.86
N LYS A 63 -13.80 -7.08 13.26
CA LYS A 63 -14.76 -7.82 12.44
C LYS A 63 -15.99 -6.97 12.13
N GLY A 64 -16.28 -6.76 10.86
CA GLY A 64 -17.40 -5.93 10.40
C GLY A 64 -17.15 -4.42 10.43
N GLN A 65 -15.99 -3.95 10.91
CA GLN A 65 -15.62 -2.53 10.85
C GLN A 65 -15.19 -2.15 9.42
N VAL A 66 -15.34 -0.86 9.09
CA VAL A 66 -14.81 -0.29 7.85
C VAL A 66 -13.53 0.47 8.16
N VAL A 67 -12.43 0.10 7.52
CA VAL A 67 -11.12 0.72 7.72
C VAL A 67 -10.71 1.45 6.46
N LEU A 68 -10.55 2.77 6.53
CA LEU A 68 -9.91 3.55 5.48
C LEU A 68 -8.40 3.57 5.70
N GLN A 69 -7.68 2.85 4.86
CA GLN A 69 -6.23 2.71 4.89
C GLN A 69 -5.55 3.94 4.28
N ARG A 70 -4.75 4.64 5.10
CA ARG A 70 -4.10 5.92 4.78
C ARG A 70 -2.60 5.95 5.09
N SER A 71 -2.00 4.83 5.49
CA SER A 71 -0.57 4.75 5.75
C SER A 71 0.26 5.17 4.52
N VAL A 72 1.25 6.03 4.75
CA VAL A 72 2.21 6.52 3.76
C VAL A 72 3.22 5.42 3.40
N SER A 73 3.64 4.62 4.38
CA SER A 73 4.54 3.50 4.15
C SER A 73 3.82 2.38 3.38
N TYR A 74 4.42 1.96 2.25
CA TYR A 74 3.93 0.82 1.47
C TYR A 74 3.86 -0.46 2.31
N PHE A 75 4.91 -0.76 3.08
CA PHE A 75 4.95 -1.98 3.89
C PHE A 75 3.95 -1.95 5.04
N LYS A 76 3.84 -0.82 5.77
CA LYS A 76 2.82 -0.72 6.83
C LYS A 76 1.42 -0.85 6.25
N ASN A 77 1.17 -0.24 5.09
CA ASN A 77 -0.10 -0.34 4.38
C ASN A 77 -0.47 -1.80 4.09
N ILE A 78 0.37 -2.54 3.35
CA ILE A 78 -0.01 -3.91 2.93
C ILE A 78 -0.13 -4.87 4.12
N HIS A 79 0.76 -4.77 5.12
CA HIS A 79 0.76 -5.72 6.24
C HIS A 79 -0.37 -5.44 7.23
N SER A 80 -0.63 -4.17 7.56
CA SER A 80 -1.79 -3.83 8.41
C SER A 80 -3.11 -4.14 7.71
N THR A 81 -3.19 -3.91 6.39
CA THR A 81 -4.36 -4.28 5.59
C THR A 81 -4.58 -5.79 5.63
N ALA A 82 -3.54 -6.60 5.40
CA ALA A 82 -3.64 -8.06 5.48
C ALA A 82 -4.10 -8.54 6.87
N ALA A 83 -3.54 -7.96 7.94
CA ALA A 83 -3.91 -8.32 9.31
C ALA A 83 -5.39 -7.98 9.60
N LEU A 84 -5.83 -6.77 9.29
CA LEU A 84 -7.19 -6.31 9.60
C LEU A 84 -8.24 -6.98 8.71
N GLU A 85 -7.97 -7.11 7.40
CA GLU A 85 -8.86 -7.81 6.46
C GLU A 85 -8.97 -9.29 6.82
N GLY A 86 -7.86 -9.94 7.20
CA GLY A 86 -7.85 -11.32 7.69
C GLY A 86 -8.67 -11.55 8.96
N LEU A 87 -8.83 -10.52 9.79
CA LEU A 87 -9.70 -10.52 10.98
C LEU A 87 -11.15 -10.11 10.68
N GLY A 88 -11.49 -9.93 9.40
CA GLY A 88 -12.87 -9.66 8.94
C GLY A 88 -13.24 -8.18 8.88
N ALA A 89 -12.27 -7.26 8.91
CA ALA A 89 -12.53 -5.87 8.59
C ALA A 89 -12.73 -5.67 7.08
N ARG A 90 -13.57 -4.71 6.70
CA ARG A 90 -13.63 -4.22 5.31
C ARG A 90 -12.64 -3.08 5.15
N VAL A 91 -11.46 -3.37 4.58
CA VAL A 91 -10.42 -2.35 4.36
C VAL A 91 -10.58 -1.68 2.99
N ILE A 92 -10.45 -0.36 2.96
CA ILE A 92 -10.49 0.48 1.76
C ILE A 92 -9.12 1.17 1.64
N ASN A 93 -8.29 0.87 0.64
CA ASN A 93 -8.45 -0.20 -0.34
C ASN A 93 -8.13 -1.59 0.26
N SER A 94 -8.66 -2.64 -0.36
CA SER A 94 -8.39 -4.03 0.05
C SER A 94 -6.93 -4.42 -0.16
N LEU A 95 -6.50 -5.52 0.47
CA LEU A 95 -5.18 -6.10 0.28
C LEU A 95 -4.90 -6.38 -1.19
N HIS A 96 -5.88 -6.96 -1.89
CA HIS A 96 -5.77 -7.27 -3.31
C HIS A 96 -5.44 -6.02 -4.14
N SER A 97 -6.21 -4.94 -3.95
CA SER A 97 -5.94 -3.67 -4.63
C SER A 97 -4.60 -3.07 -4.22
N ALA A 98 -4.20 -3.16 -2.95
CA ALA A 98 -2.93 -2.63 -2.46
C ALA A 98 -1.72 -3.36 -3.11
N ILE A 99 -1.80 -4.68 -3.27
CA ILE A 99 -0.74 -5.48 -3.92
C ILE A 99 -0.65 -5.15 -5.41
N LEU A 100 -1.79 -5.11 -6.12
CA LEU A 100 -1.80 -4.83 -7.55
C LEU A 100 -1.32 -3.40 -7.86
N CYS A 101 -1.89 -2.40 -7.19
CA CYS A 101 -1.57 -0.99 -7.44
C CYS A 101 -0.20 -0.59 -6.87
N GLY A 102 0.31 -1.29 -5.87
CA GLY A 102 1.62 -1.05 -5.26
C GLY A 102 2.80 -1.54 -6.10
N ASN A 103 2.56 -2.39 -7.10
CA ASN A 103 3.58 -2.99 -7.94
C ASN A 103 3.28 -2.74 -9.42
N LYS A 104 4.15 -1.97 -10.09
CA LYS A 104 3.99 -1.57 -11.50
C LYS A 104 3.98 -2.76 -12.46
N MET A 105 4.68 -3.84 -12.14
CA MET A 105 4.68 -5.06 -12.96
C MET A 105 3.33 -5.76 -12.86
N TYR A 106 2.80 -5.92 -11.64
CA TYR A 106 1.50 -6.56 -11.43
C TYR A 106 0.37 -5.73 -12.07
N ALA A 107 0.36 -4.42 -11.84
CA ALA A 107 -0.59 -3.52 -12.47
C ALA A 107 -0.52 -3.58 -14.01
N HIS A 108 0.69 -3.59 -14.60
CA HIS A 108 0.86 -3.68 -16.05
C HIS A 108 0.22 -4.96 -16.61
N MET A 109 0.47 -6.11 -15.99
CA MET A 109 -0.11 -7.38 -16.43
C MET A 109 -1.64 -7.40 -16.32
N GLU A 110 -2.21 -6.83 -15.26
CA GLU A 110 -3.68 -6.75 -15.12
C GLU A 110 -4.31 -5.78 -16.15
N LEU A 111 -3.64 -4.67 -16.47
CA LEU A 111 -4.10 -3.75 -17.51
C LEU A 111 -4.06 -4.40 -18.90
N GLU A 112 -2.98 -5.10 -19.24
CA GLU A 112 -2.85 -5.81 -20.51
C GLU A 112 -3.92 -6.92 -20.65
N LYS A 113 -4.15 -7.71 -19.59
CA LYS A 113 -5.25 -8.72 -19.56
C LYS A 113 -6.61 -8.10 -19.80
N ALA A 114 -6.85 -6.89 -19.29
CA ALA A 114 -8.09 -6.16 -19.46
C ALA A 114 -8.19 -5.42 -20.82
N GLY A 115 -7.18 -5.53 -21.70
CA GLY A 115 -7.14 -4.84 -22.99
C GLY A 115 -6.94 -3.32 -22.87
N VAL A 116 -6.48 -2.84 -21.71
CA VAL A 116 -6.15 -1.42 -21.51
C VAL A 116 -4.78 -1.15 -22.10
N ARG A 117 -4.69 -0.18 -23.01
CA ARG A 117 -3.40 0.18 -23.63
C ARG A 117 -2.41 0.68 -22.59
N THR A 118 -1.24 0.05 -22.54
CA THR A 118 -0.12 0.48 -21.71
C THR A 118 1.11 0.84 -22.56
N PRO A 119 2.10 1.59 -22.04
CA PRO A 119 3.39 1.74 -22.71
C PRO A 119 4.06 0.36 -22.87
N LYS A 120 4.71 0.13 -24.02
CA LYS A 120 5.55 -1.06 -24.20
C LYS A 120 6.51 -1.20 -23.02
N ALA A 121 6.61 -2.38 -22.46
CA ALA A 121 7.48 -2.64 -21.33
C ALA A 121 8.07 -4.05 -21.43
N VAL A 122 9.29 -4.19 -20.91
CA VAL A 122 9.96 -5.47 -20.69
C VAL A 122 10.43 -5.52 -19.24
N VAL A 123 10.54 -6.72 -18.69
CA VAL A 123 11.05 -6.95 -17.33
C VAL A 123 12.28 -7.84 -17.43
N ALA A 124 13.35 -7.44 -16.74
CA ALA A 124 14.59 -8.18 -16.64
C ALA A 124 14.87 -8.47 -15.15
N PHE A 125 15.38 -9.67 -14.87
CA PHE A 125 15.65 -10.15 -13.50
C PHE A 125 17.15 -10.25 -13.17
N SER A 126 17.99 -9.76 -14.08
CA SER A 126 19.43 -9.62 -13.90
C SER A 126 19.93 -8.48 -14.79
N GLU A 127 21.05 -7.87 -14.39
CA GLU A 127 21.73 -6.85 -15.19
C GLU A 127 22.00 -7.32 -16.62
N LYS A 128 22.55 -8.53 -16.78
CA LYS A 128 22.82 -9.13 -18.09
C LYS A 128 21.56 -9.20 -18.96
N SER A 129 20.44 -9.67 -18.41
CA SER A 129 19.17 -9.73 -19.15
C SER A 129 18.60 -8.33 -19.44
N ALA A 130 18.81 -7.36 -18.55
CA ALA A 130 18.37 -5.99 -18.76
C ALA A 130 19.13 -5.32 -19.92
N MET A 131 20.45 -5.50 -19.97
CA MET A 131 21.29 -4.98 -21.06
C MET A 131 20.93 -5.64 -22.40
N SER A 132 20.73 -6.95 -22.42
CA SER A 132 20.29 -7.67 -23.62
C SER A 132 18.90 -7.21 -24.09
N ALA A 133 17.96 -7.01 -23.17
CA ALA A 133 16.62 -6.54 -23.50
C ALA A 133 16.65 -5.11 -24.05
N LEU A 134 17.53 -4.24 -23.56
CA LEU A 134 17.68 -2.88 -24.07
C LEU A 134 18.26 -2.83 -25.48
N ASP A 135 19.17 -3.75 -25.84
CA ASP A 135 19.71 -3.85 -27.20
C ASP A 135 18.59 -4.13 -28.23
N GLU A 136 17.51 -4.84 -27.83
CA GLU A 136 16.33 -5.09 -28.67
C GLU A 136 15.22 -4.03 -28.52
N PHE A 137 14.98 -3.55 -27.29
CA PHE A 137 13.91 -2.60 -26.97
C PHE A 137 14.21 -1.19 -27.51
N GLY A 138 15.50 -0.84 -27.59
CA GLY A 138 16.00 0.43 -28.11
C GLY A 138 16.00 1.58 -27.10
N TYR A 139 16.67 2.66 -27.50
CA TYR A 139 16.77 3.91 -26.75
C TYR A 139 16.05 5.06 -27.49
N PRO A 140 15.55 6.09 -26.79
CA PRO A 140 15.57 6.25 -25.34
C PRO A 140 14.57 5.31 -24.62
N ALA A 141 14.93 4.86 -23.42
CA ALA A 141 14.10 3.99 -22.58
C ALA A 141 13.97 4.55 -21.17
N VAL A 142 12.96 4.10 -20.41
CA VAL A 142 12.79 4.46 -18.99
C VAL A 142 12.95 3.22 -18.14
N ILE A 143 13.92 3.26 -17.22
CA ILE A 143 14.06 2.23 -16.17
C ILE A 143 13.34 2.70 -14.91
N LYS A 144 12.66 1.75 -14.24
CA LYS A 144 11.94 1.99 -12.99
C LYS A 144 11.86 0.70 -12.17
N PRO A 145 11.88 0.77 -10.83
CA PRO A 145 11.62 -0.40 -10.00
C PRO A 145 10.14 -0.79 -10.05
N THR A 146 9.87 -2.07 -9.79
CA THR A 146 8.51 -2.62 -9.68
C THR A 146 7.72 -1.92 -8.56
N VAL A 147 8.34 -1.76 -7.39
CA VAL A 147 7.78 -1.04 -6.24
C VAL A 147 8.53 0.28 -6.06
N GLY A 148 7.78 1.36 -5.85
CA GLY A 148 8.35 2.68 -5.61
C GLY A 148 7.34 3.79 -5.88
N SER A 149 7.49 4.91 -5.16
CA SER A 149 6.63 6.08 -5.23
C SER A 149 7.48 7.36 -5.28
N TRP A 150 6.86 8.49 -5.62
CA TRP A 150 7.51 9.81 -5.77
C TRP A 150 8.69 9.82 -6.76
N GLY A 151 8.60 9.04 -7.84
CA GLY A 151 9.61 9.02 -8.91
C GLY A 151 10.99 8.49 -8.51
N ARG A 152 11.14 7.94 -7.29
CA ARG A 152 12.42 7.41 -6.82
C ARG A 152 12.90 6.27 -7.70
N LEU A 153 14.19 6.29 -8.03
CA LEU A 153 14.87 5.27 -8.85
C LEU A 153 14.27 5.14 -10.26
N ILE A 154 13.65 6.20 -10.79
CA ILE A 154 13.26 6.27 -12.19
C ILE A 154 14.34 7.05 -12.94
N ALA A 155 14.82 6.49 -14.05
CA ALA A 155 15.82 7.15 -14.89
C ALA A 155 15.47 7.05 -16.38
N LEU A 156 15.83 8.10 -17.12
CA LEU A 156 15.81 8.12 -18.58
C LEU A 156 17.15 7.60 -19.09
N LEU A 157 17.11 6.47 -19.79
CA LEU A 157 18.25 5.87 -20.46
C LEU A 157 18.30 6.42 -21.88
N ARG A 158 19.25 7.30 -22.16
CA ARG A 158 19.42 7.91 -23.50
C ARG A 158 20.20 7.01 -24.45
N ASP A 159 21.09 6.19 -23.89
CA ASP A 159 22.00 5.31 -24.60
C ASP A 159 22.50 4.20 -23.67
N LYS A 160 23.39 3.35 -24.20
CA LYS A 160 23.97 2.19 -23.50
C LYS A 160 24.86 2.58 -22.32
N GLU A 161 25.55 3.72 -22.40
CA GLU A 161 26.41 4.20 -21.32
C GLU A 161 25.56 4.65 -20.14
N ALA A 162 24.48 5.41 -20.39
CA ALA A 162 23.52 5.79 -19.36
C ALA A 162 22.86 4.57 -18.69
N ALA A 163 22.60 3.51 -19.46
CA ALA A 163 22.04 2.26 -18.92
C ALA A 163 22.98 1.51 -17.96
N ARG A 164 24.29 1.53 -18.22
CA ARG A 164 25.29 0.88 -17.36
C ARG A 164 25.58 1.63 -16.06
N ALA A 165 25.23 2.91 -16.01
CA ALA A 165 25.57 3.80 -14.91
C ALA A 165 24.54 3.79 -13.75
N VAL A 166 23.42 3.07 -13.89
CA VAL A 166 22.29 3.07 -12.95
C VAL A 166 21.95 1.70 -12.39
#